data_AF-A0A085NBN1-F1
#
_entry.id   AF-A0A085NBN1-F1
#
_cell.length_a   1.000
_cell.length_b   1.000
_cell.length_c   1.000
_cell.angle_alpha   90.00
_cell.angle_beta   90.00
_cell.angle_gamma   90.00
#
_symmetry.space_group_name_H-M   'P 1'
#
loop_
_entity.id
_entity.type
_entity.pdbx_description
1 polymer ?
#
loop_
_entity_poly.entity_id
_entity_poly.type
_entity_poly.pdbx_seq_one_letter_code
_entity_poly.pdbx_strand_id
1 'polypeptide(L)'
;MAFKVLLVIDNAPGHPQSLCFANDNVEVKFLPANSTSLLQPLDQGAIKCIKATYTRLVFEKLRDTLHANPDCDLTGLWKRFSIADAIALIAEAVHEIKPRTVSGCWRRLWRDSQ
;
A
#
# COMPACT_ATOMS: atom_id res chain seq x y z
N MET A 1 15.47 21.25 -13.82
CA MET A 1 14.11 20.71 -14.08
C MET A 1 13.10 21.64 -13.42
N ALA A 2 11.94 21.88 -14.05
CA ALA A 2 10.97 22.89 -13.61
C ALA A 2 10.10 22.47 -12.41
N PHE A 3 10.09 21.18 -12.04
CA PHE A 3 9.36 20.63 -10.90
C PHE A 3 10.30 19.78 -10.01
N LYS A 4 9.88 19.53 -8.76
CA LYS A 4 10.66 18.75 -7.76
C LYS A 4 10.10 17.35 -7.54
N VAL A 5 8.80 17.14 -7.71
CA VAL A 5 8.12 15.86 -7.49
C VAL A 5 7.21 15.54 -8.66
N LEU A 6 7.22 14.27 -9.11
CA LEU A 6 6.26 13.75 -10.08
C LEU A 6 5.25 12.86 -9.35
N LEU A 7 3.96 13.22 -9.40
CA LEU A 7 2.86 12.44 -8.86
C LEU A 7 2.14 11.71 -9.99
N VAL A 8 2.17 10.37 -9.98
CA VAL A 8 1.47 9.52 -10.95
C VAL A 8 0.23 8.92 -10.29
N ILE A 9 -0.94 9.19 -10.84
CA ILE A 9 -2.25 8.75 -10.30
C ILE A 9 -3.13 8.17 -11.40
N ASP A 10 -4.11 7.36 -11.04
CA ASP A 10 -5.09 6.84 -11.99
C ASP A 10 -6.10 7.91 -12.41
N ASN A 11 -6.79 7.69 -13.53
CA ASN A 11 -7.80 8.61 -14.04
C ASN A 11 -9.19 8.29 -13.47
N ALA A 12 -9.29 8.11 -12.15
CA ALA A 12 -10.56 7.86 -11.48
C ALA A 12 -11.43 9.14 -11.45
N PRO A 13 -12.77 9.04 -11.55
CA PRO A 13 -13.66 10.22 -11.54
C PRO A 13 -13.52 11.12 -10.31
N GLY A 14 -13.00 10.59 -9.20
CA GLY A 14 -12.73 11.34 -7.97
C GLY A 14 -11.48 12.22 -8.01
N HIS A 15 -10.67 12.16 -9.07
CA HIS A 15 -9.45 12.95 -9.21
C HIS A 15 -9.68 14.11 -10.18
N PRO A 16 -9.93 15.35 -9.69
CA PRO A 16 -10.20 16.48 -10.56
C PRO A 16 -8.93 16.96 -11.28
N GLN A 17 -9.09 17.43 -12.53
CA GLN A 17 -7.98 17.95 -13.34
C GLN A 17 -7.29 19.17 -12.71
N SER A 18 -7.97 19.88 -11.81
CA SER A 18 -7.40 21.02 -11.07
C SER A 18 -6.19 20.63 -10.22
N LEU A 19 -6.00 19.34 -9.87
CA LEU A 19 -4.80 18.88 -9.16
C LEU A 19 -3.50 19.20 -9.90
N CYS A 20 -3.51 19.23 -11.24
CA CYS A 20 -2.33 19.57 -12.05
C CYS A 20 -1.78 20.97 -11.77
N PHE A 21 -2.58 21.86 -11.20
CA PHE A 21 -2.24 23.26 -10.96
C PHE A 21 -2.19 23.60 -9.46
N ALA A 22 -2.32 22.59 -8.59
CA ALA A 22 -2.37 22.81 -7.14
C ALA A 22 -1.02 23.25 -6.54
N ASN A 23 0.10 22.92 -7.19
CA ASN A 23 1.44 23.28 -6.73
C ASN A 23 2.46 23.26 -7.88
N ASP A 24 3.15 24.38 -8.10
CA ASP A 24 4.17 24.51 -9.16
C ASP A 24 5.38 23.57 -9.01
N ASN A 25 5.63 23.04 -7.81
CA ASN A 25 6.71 22.10 -7.56
C ASN A 25 6.32 20.64 -7.80
N VAL A 26 5.05 20.34 -8.04
CA VAL A 26 4.53 18.98 -8.22
C VAL A 26 3.93 18.85 -9.61
N GLU A 27 4.56 18.05 -10.46
CA GLU A 27 3.94 17.67 -11.74
C GLU A 27 3.02 16.47 -11.50
N VAL A 28 1.75 16.60 -11.90
CA VAL A 28 0.77 15.50 -11.80
C VAL A 28 0.55 14.88 -13.18
N LYS A 29 0.69 13.56 -13.28
CA LYS A 29 0.38 12.77 -14.48
C LYS A 29 -0.70 11.75 -14.19
N PHE A 30 -1.77 11.84 -14.97
CA PHE A 30 -2.85 10.85 -14.98
C PHE A 30 -2.47 9.70 -15.90
N LEU A 31 -2.65 8.48 -15.42
CA LEU A 31 -2.53 7.28 -16.24
C LEU A 31 -3.71 7.20 -17.24
N PRO A 32 -3.50 6.67 -18.46
CA PRO A 32 -4.59 6.41 -19.39
C PRO A 32 -5.69 5.54 -18.77
N ALA A 33 -6.92 5.71 -19.24
CA ALA A 33 -8.03 4.86 -18.81
C ALA A 33 -7.71 3.37 -19.03
N ASN A 34 -8.16 2.51 -18.10
CA ASN A 34 -7.97 1.06 -18.14
C ASN A 34 -6.50 0.58 -18.13
N SER A 35 -5.54 1.44 -17.79
CA SER A 35 -4.11 1.08 -17.73
C SER A 35 -3.55 0.93 -16.32
N THR A 36 -4.35 1.21 -15.28
CA THR A 36 -3.90 1.27 -13.88
C THR A 36 -3.22 -0.02 -13.44
N SER A 37 -3.83 -1.19 -13.68
CA SER A 37 -3.23 -2.48 -13.29
C SER A 37 -1.90 -2.79 -13.99
N LEU A 38 -1.67 -2.22 -15.18
CA LEU A 38 -0.45 -2.41 -15.95
C LEU A 38 0.65 -1.42 -15.55
N LEU A 39 0.29 -0.16 -15.27
CA LEU A 39 1.24 0.94 -15.13
C LEU A 39 1.38 1.46 -13.71
N GLN A 40 0.36 1.34 -12.87
CA GLN A 40 0.36 1.91 -11.53
C GLN A 40 1.21 1.04 -10.58
N PRO A 41 2.29 1.59 -9.99
CA PRO A 41 3.19 0.82 -9.11
C PRO A 41 2.50 0.23 -7.88
N LEU A 42 1.45 0.90 -7.38
CA LEU A 42 0.62 0.40 -6.28
C LEU A 42 -0.01 -0.95 -6.64
N ASP A 43 -0.67 -1.02 -7.80
CA ASP A 43 -1.29 -2.24 -8.33
C ASP A 43 -0.25 -3.28 -8.78
N GLN A 44 0.92 -2.86 -9.26
CA GLN A 44 1.96 -3.79 -9.71
C GLN A 44 2.61 -4.61 -8.59
N GLY A 45 2.58 -4.14 -7.35
CA GLY A 45 3.22 -4.88 -6.28
C GLY A 45 3.11 -4.29 -4.88
N ALA A 46 2.98 -2.96 -4.74
CA ALA A 46 3.00 -2.36 -3.41
C ALA A 46 1.83 -2.85 -2.56
N ILE A 47 0.61 -2.84 -3.10
CA ILE A 47 -0.59 -3.35 -2.43
C ILE A 47 -0.45 -4.84 -2.09
N LYS A 48 0.12 -5.64 -3.01
CA LYS A 48 0.36 -7.06 -2.78
C LYS A 48 1.34 -7.29 -1.62
N CYS A 49 2.41 -6.52 -1.55
CA CYS A 49 3.39 -6.58 -0.47
C CYS A 49 2.75 -6.18 0.87
N ILE A 50 1.99 -5.08 0.91
CA ILE A 50 1.27 -4.65 2.13
C ILE A 50 0.32 -5.76 2.60
N LYS A 51 -0.50 -6.33 1.71
CA LYS A 51 -1.45 -7.40 2.06
C LYS A 51 -0.75 -8.65 2.58
N ALA A 52 0.36 -9.05 1.98
CA ALA A 52 1.14 -10.20 2.43
C ALA A 52 1.72 -9.96 3.83
N THR A 53 2.33 -8.79 4.06
CA THR A 53 2.89 -8.43 5.37
C THR A 53 1.81 -8.31 6.45
N TYR A 54 0.71 -7.60 6.16
CA TYR A 54 -0.44 -7.49 7.04
C TYR A 54 -0.98 -8.85 7.45
N THR A 55 -1.15 -9.77 6.48
CA THR A 55 -1.65 -11.12 6.74
C THR A 55 -0.72 -11.87 7.69
N ARG A 56 0.60 -11.82 7.46
CA ARG A 56 1.59 -12.41 8.36
C ARG A 56 1.47 -11.86 9.78
N LEU A 57 1.41 -10.53 9.92
CA LEU A 57 1.30 -9.86 11.23
C LEU A 57 0.00 -10.21 11.96
N VAL A 58 -1.13 -10.31 11.25
CA VAL A 58 -2.40 -10.80 11.82
C VAL A 58 -2.24 -12.20 12.40
N PHE A 59 -1.66 -13.13 11.63
CA PHE A 59 -1.47 -14.51 12.11
C PHE A 59 -0.48 -14.59 13.28
N GLU A 60 0.57 -13.77 13.29
CA GLU A 60 1.50 -13.68 14.43
C GLU A 60 0.79 -13.18 15.68
N LYS A 61 0.03 -12.09 15.58
CA LYS A 61 -0.77 -11.55 16.70
C LYS A 61 -1.75 -12.58 17.25
N LEU A 62 -2.46 -13.30 16.37
CA LEU A 62 -3.41 -14.33 16.78
C LEU A 62 -2.70 -15.52 17.46
N ARG A 63 -1.59 -16.00 16.88
CA ARG A 63 -0.77 -17.06 17.48
C ARG A 63 -0.27 -16.69 18.86
N ASP A 64 0.31 -15.49 18.99
CA ASP A 64 0.91 -15.03 20.25
C ASP A 64 -0.17 -14.84 21.33
N THR A 65 -1.35 -14.37 20.93
CA THR A 65 -2.50 -14.23 21.84
C THR A 65 -3.04 -15.59 22.31
N LEU A 66 -3.14 -16.58 21.41
CA LEU A 66 -3.54 -17.95 21.75
C LEU A 66 -2.53 -18.62 22.69
N HIS A 67 -1.24 -18.40 22.46
CA HIS A 67 -0.20 -18.96 23.32
C HIS A 67 -0.24 -18.36 24.73
N ALA A 68 -0.53 -17.05 24.84
CA ALA A 68 -0.69 -16.37 26.12
C ALA A 68 -2.01 -16.68 26.84
N ASN A 69 -3.06 -17.10 26.11
CA ASN A 69 -4.40 -17.38 26.65
C ASN A 69 -4.90 -18.75 26.17
N PRO A 70 -4.50 -19.85 26.83
CA PRO A 70 -4.80 -21.21 26.39
C PRO A 70 -6.31 -21.54 26.32
N ASP A 71 -7.12 -20.84 27.11
CA ASP A 71 -8.59 -21.03 27.15
C ASP A 71 -9.33 -20.25 26.04
N CYS A 72 -8.63 -19.42 25.26
CA CYS A 72 -9.23 -18.69 24.15
C CYS A 72 -9.23 -19.54 22.86
N ASP A 73 -10.33 -19.48 22.11
CA ASP A 73 -10.39 -20.05 20.77
C ASP A 73 -10.14 -18.99 19.69
N LEU A 74 -9.72 -19.44 18.51
CA LEU A 74 -9.43 -18.57 17.37
C LEU A 74 -10.67 -17.77 16.94
N THR A 75 -11.85 -18.39 17.00
CA THR A 75 -13.12 -17.78 16.61
C THR A 75 -13.48 -16.60 17.50
N GLY A 76 -13.33 -16.75 18.82
CA GLY A 76 -13.57 -15.71 19.80
C GLY A 76 -12.60 -14.54 19.66
N LEU A 77 -11.32 -14.83 19.40
CA LEU A 77 -10.33 -13.79 19.10
C LEU A 77 -10.66 -13.03 17.81
N TRP A 78 -11.02 -13.74 16.74
CA TRP A 78 -11.41 -13.10 15.48
C TRP A 78 -12.64 -12.20 15.64
N LYS A 79 -13.62 -12.60 16.45
CA LYS A 79 -14.79 -11.76 16.77
C LYS A 79 -14.45 -10.49 17.55
N ARG A 80 -13.35 -10.49 18.30
CA ARG A 80 -12.85 -9.32 19.04
C ARG A 80 -11.90 -8.45 18.21
N PHE A 81 -11.44 -8.95 17.06
CA PHE A 81 -10.56 -8.21 16.17
C PHE A 81 -11.28 -6.98 15.63
N SER A 82 -10.79 -5.80 16.02
CA SER A 82 -11.44 -4.53 15.73
C SER A 82 -10.86 -3.85 14.49
N ILE A 83 -11.55 -2.82 14.00
CA ILE A 83 -11.00 -1.93 12.96
C ILE A 83 -9.74 -1.21 13.46
N ALA A 84 -9.66 -0.89 14.76
CA ALA A 84 -8.47 -0.27 15.34
C ALA A 84 -7.26 -1.22 15.26
N ASP A 85 -7.45 -2.52 15.51
CA ASP A 85 -6.41 -3.53 15.33
C ASP A 85 -5.95 -3.60 13.86
N ALA A 86 -6.90 -3.56 12.92
CA ALA A 86 -6.59 -3.56 11.50
C ALA A 86 -5.75 -2.33 11.11
N ILE A 87 -6.13 -1.13 11.57
CA ILE A 87 -5.41 0.11 11.27
C ILE A 87 -3.98 0.06 11.82
N ALA A 88 -3.80 -0.40 13.06
CA ALA A 88 -2.48 -0.55 13.68
C ALA A 88 -1.60 -1.52 12.86
N LEU A 89 -2.14 -2.68 12.48
CA LEU A 89 -1.43 -3.69 11.70
C LEU A 89 -1.13 -3.23 10.26
N ILE A 90 -1.98 -2.39 9.66
CA ILE A 90 -1.69 -1.77 8.36
C ILE A 90 -0.51 -0.81 8.48
N ALA A 91 -0.47 0.01 9.53
CA ALA A 91 0.65 0.93 9.76
C ALA A 91 1.97 0.18 9.95
N GLU A 92 1.96 -0.90 10.74
CA GLU A 92 3.11 -1.80 10.90
C GLU A 92 3.50 -2.46 9.57
N ALA A 93 2.54 -2.98 8.82
CA ALA A 93 2.79 -3.63 7.54
C ALA A 93 3.42 -2.68 6.51
N VAL A 94 2.99 -1.42 6.48
CA VAL A 94 3.60 -0.39 5.62
C VAL A 94 5.02 -0.06 6.08
N HIS A 95 5.25 0.05 7.39
CA HIS A 95 6.56 0.36 7.95
C HIS A 95 7.61 -0.73 7.68
N GLU A 96 7.21 -2.00 7.69
CA GLU A 96 8.12 -3.11 7.40
C GLU A 96 8.54 -3.22 5.92
N ILE A 97 7.81 -2.59 5.00
CA ILE A 97 8.13 -2.67 3.58
C ILE A 97 9.43 -1.91 3.31
N LYS A 98 10.43 -2.67 2.88
CA LYS A 98 11.76 -2.13 2.58
C LYS A 98 11.70 -1.22 1.36
N PRO A 99 12.47 -0.11 1.34
CA PRO A 99 12.52 0.79 0.18
C PRO A 99 12.79 0.08 -1.14
N ARG A 100 13.68 -0.92 -1.15
CA ARG A 100 13.96 -1.76 -2.33
C ARG A 100 12.73 -2.48 -2.90
N THR A 101 11.78 -2.86 -2.05
CA THR A 101 10.53 -3.50 -2.47
C THR A 101 9.64 -2.48 -3.17
N VAL A 102 9.56 -1.27 -2.62
CA VAL A 102 8.83 -0.15 -3.24
C VAL A 102 9.45 0.19 -4.59
N SER A 103 10.77 0.43 -4.66
CA SER A 103 11.49 0.67 -5.92
C SER A 103 11.28 -0.45 -6.94
N GLY A 104 11.28 -1.71 -6.47
CA GLY A 104 11.01 -2.87 -7.30
C GLY A 104 9.62 -2.87 -7.96
N CYS A 105 8.63 -2.20 -7.38
CA CYS A 105 7.28 -2.05 -7.94
C CYS A 105 7.23 -1.06 -9.11
N TRP A 106 8.25 -0.21 -9.27
CA TRP A 106 8.35 0.73 -10.38
C TRP A 106 9.01 0.13 -11.63
N ARG A 107 9.62 -1.05 -11.54
CA ARG A 107 10.46 -1.62 -12.61
C ARG A 107 9.76 -1.76 -13.97
N ARG A 108 8.44 -1.99 -14.03
CA ARG A 108 7.75 -2.07 -15.34
C ARG A 108 7.54 -0.70 -15.97
N LEU A 109 7.37 0.33 -15.14
CA LEU A 109 7.16 1.72 -15.56
C LEU A 109 8.50 2.44 -15.81
N TRP A 110 9.54 2.09 -15.05
CA TRP A 110 10.88 2.68 -15.11
C TRP A 110 11.93 1.57 -15.15
N ARG A 111 12.31 1.14 -16.37
CA ARG A 111 13.23 0.00 -16.58
C ARG A 111 14.71 0.36 -16.39
N ASP A 112 15.06 1.65 -16.40
CA ASP A 112 16.45 2.11 -16.56
C ASP A 112 17.09 2.69 -15.29
N SER A 113 16.71 2.23 -14.10
CA SER A 113 17.47 2.51 -12.87
C SER A 113 18.15 1.24 -12.35
N GLN A 114 19.22 0.83 -13.04
CA GLN A 114 20.27 -0.03 -12.46
C GLN A 114 21.37 0.86 -11.88
#